data_AF-A0A1I0TH24-F1
#
_entry.id   AF-A0A1I0TH24-F1
#
_cell.length_a   1.000
_cell.length_b   1.000
_cell.length_c   1.000
_cell.angle_alpha   90.00
_cell.angle_beta   90.00
_cell.angle_gamma   90.00
#
_symmetry.space_group_name_H-M   'P 1'
#
loop_
_entity.id
_entity.type
_entity.pdbx_description
1 polymer ?
#
loop_
_entity_poly.entity_id
_entity_poly.type
_entity_poly.pdbx_seq_one_letter_code
_entity_poly.pdbx_strand_id
1 'polypeptide(L)'
;MNVLPGDMQRAAQLLDCCDYCLARARVAQFGHDLDEAEKWVKEFLRCKRDLDELVRRKEEHDKLLQVVEMMKERGVDVAVILRKGDE
;
A
#
# COMPACT_ATOMS: atom_id res chain seq x y z
N MET A 1 6.44 8.02 2.53
CA MET A 1 5.40 6.99 2.75
C MET A 1 6.06 5.79 3.45
N ASN A 2 5.40 5.15 4.42
CA ASN A 2 5.99 4.06 5.19
C ASN A 2 5.80 2.70 4.49
N VAL A 3 6.46 2.47 3.35
CA VAL A 3 6.40 1.21 2.58
C VAL A 3 7.78 0.57 2.41
N LEU A 4 7.82 -0.70 1.97
CA LEU A 4 9.08 -1.39 1.65
C LEU A 4 9.76 -0.76 0.43
N PRO A 5 11.10 -0.82 0.32
CA PRO A 5 11.82 -0.26 -0.83
C PRO A 5 11.33 -0.80 -2.18
N GLY A 6 11.01 -2.09 -2.27
CA GLY A 6 10.50 -2.72 -3.48
C GLY A 6 9.07 -2.29 -3.88
N ASP A 7 8.30 -1.72 -2.95
CA ASP A 7 6.93 -1.28 -3.19
C ASP A 7 6.84 0.22 -3.51
N MET A 8 7.96 0.97 -3.48
CA MET A 8 7.99 2.43 -3.65
C MET A 8 7.37 2.91 -4.97
N GLN A 9 7.69 2.25 -6.09
CA GLN A 9 7.14 2.62 -7.40
C GLN A 9 5.62 2.40 -7.45
N ARG A 10 5.15 1.27 -6.92
CA ARG A 10 3.72 0.96 -6.87
C ARG A 10 2.97 1.93 -5.95
N ALA A 11 3.56 2.27 -4.82
CA ALA A 11 3.03 3.27 -3.91
C ALA A 11 2.90 4.66 -4.56
N ALA A 12 3.88 5.08 -5.35
CA ALA A 12 3.80 6.33 -6.11
C ALA A 12 2.66 6.30 -7.14
N GLN A 13 2.55 5.22 -7.92
CA GLN A 13 1.46 5.06 -8.90
C GLN A 13 0.07 5.08 -8.25
N LEU A 14 -0.08 4.47 -7.07
CA LEU A 14 -1.34 4.50 -6.33
C LEU A 14 -1.67 5.90 -5.81
N LEU A 15 -0.68 6.70 -5.39
CA LEU A 15 -0.90 8.10 -5.02
C LEU A 15 -1.33 8.94 -6.21
N ASP A 16 -0.66 8.79 -7.36
CA ASP A 16 -1.03 9.49 -8.58
C ASP A 16 -2.47 9.14 -9.00
N CYS A 17 -2.84 7.86 -8.86
CA CYS A 17 -4.21 7.41 -9.11
C CYS A 17 -5.21 8.03 -8.12
N CYS A 18 -4.87 8.11 -6.82
CA CYS A 18 -5.70 8.76 -5.82
C CYS A 18 -5.97 10.23 -6.17
N ASP A 19 -4.93 10.99 -6.53
CA ASP A 19 -5.05 12.40 -6.91
C ASP A 19 -5.95 12.56 -8.14
N TYR A 20 -5.70 11.75 -9.18
CA TYR A 20 -6.51 11.74 -10.39
C TYR A 20 -7.99 11.41 -10.11
N CYS A 21 -8.27 10.39 -9.29
CA CYS A 21 -9.64 10.00 -8.94
C CYS A 21 -10.38 11.13 -8.23
N LEU A 22 -9.74 11.79 -7.26
CA LEU A 22 -10.34 12.92 -6.54
C LEU A 22 -10.60 14.12 -7.47
N ALA A 23 -9.66 14.42 -8.36
CA ALA A 23 -9.84 15.48 -9.37
C ALA A 23 -11.04 15.18 -10.27
N ARG A 24 -11.17 13.94 -10.76
CA ARG A 24 -12.29 13.50 -11.61
C ARG A 24 -13.63 13.52 -10.87
N ALA A 25 -13.67 13.05 -9.62
CA ALA A 25 -14.85 13.11 -8.78
C ALA A 25 -15.35 14.55 -8.61
N ARG A 26 -14.42 15.49 -8.36
CA ARG A 26 -14.73 16.91 -8.21
C ARG A 26 -15.29 17.53 -9.49
N VAL A 27 -14.71 17.20 -10.65
CA VAL A 27 -15.22 17.67 -11.95
C VAL A 27 -16.65 17.15 -12.20
N ALA A 28 -16.89 15.86 -11.99
CA ALA A 28 -18.22 15.26 -12.15
C ALA A 28 -19.26 15.90 -11.22
N GLN A 29 -18.87 16.15 -9.96
CA GLN A 29 -19.73 16.85 -8.99
C GLN A 29 -20.13 18.26 -9.47
N PHE A 30 -19.20 19.04 -10.02
CA PHE A 30 -19.52 20.34 -10.62
C PHE A 30 -20.43 20.23 -11.85
N GLY A 31 -20.32 19.14 -12.60
CA GLY A 31 -21.21 18.82 -13.72
C GLY A 31 -22.59 18.28 -13.29
N HIS A 32 -22.87 18.18 -11.98
CA HIS A 32 -24.06 17.55 -11.42
C HIS A 32 -24.25 16.07 -11.79
N ASP A 33 -23.18 15.40 -12.25
CA ASP A 33 -23.15 13.96 -12.51
C ASP A 33 -22.67 13.23 -11.25
N LEU A 34 -23.62 12.93 -10.35
CA LEU A 34 -23.31 12.31 -9.06
C LEU A 34 -22.92 10.84 -9.20
N ASP A 35 -23.39 10.14 -10.24
CA ASP A 35 -23.06 8.73 -10.46
C ASP A 35 -21.61 8.58 -10.91
N GLU A 36 -21.14 9.42 -11.85
CA GLU A 36 -19.74 9.45 -12.25
C GLU A 36 -18.85 9.93 -11.09
N ALA A 37 -19.30 10.89 -10.28
CA ALA A 37 -18.58 11.31 -9.08
C ALA A 37 -18.42 10.15 -8.08
N GLU A 38 -19.50 9.40 -7.80
CA GLU A 38 -19.48 8.25 -6.90
C GLU A 38 -18.50 7.16 -7.39
N LYS A 39 -18.50 6.89 -8.70
CA LYS A 39 -17.58 5.93 -9.31
C LYS A 39 -16.12 6.29 -9.06
N TRP A 40 -15.73 7.56 -9.25
CA TRP A 40 -14.36 8.00 -8.99
C TRP A 40 -13.99 7.97 -7.50
N VAL A 41 -14.94 8.27 -6.60
CA VAL A 41 -14.72 8.11 -5.15
C VAL A 41 -14.50 6.65 -4.78
N LYS A 42 -15.25 5.70 -5.36
CA LYS A 42 -15.04 4.26 -5.15
C LYS A 42 -13.66 3.81 -5.59
N GLU A 43 -13.18 4.30 -6.74
CA GLU A 43 -11.83 3.98 -7.22
C GLU A 43 -10.73 4.58 -6.32
N PHE A 44 -10.91 5.81 -5.84
CA PHE A 44 -10.04 6.40 -4.82
C PHE A 44 -9.95 5.53 -3.56
N LEU A 45 -11.09 5.06 -3.05
CA LEU A 45 -11.12 4.17 -1.87
C LEU A 45 -10.46 2.82 -2.14
N ARG A 46 -10.48 2.32 -3.38
CA ARG A 46 -9.71 1.14 -3.78
C ARG A 46 -8.21 1.42 -3.71
N CYS A 47 -7.73 2.50 -4.33
CA CYS A 47 -6.32 2.87 -4.30
C CYS A 47 -5.80 3.10 -2.87
N LYS A 48 -6.62 3.71 -2.01
CA LYS A 48 -6.31 3.87 -0.58
C LYS A 48 -6.12 2.52 0.12
N ARG A 49 -7.02 1.55 -0.10
CA ARG A 49 -6.87 0.21 0.49
C ARG A 49 -5.60 -0.48 0.03
N ASP A 50 -5.27 -0.36 -1.25
CA ASP A 50 -4.03 -0.92 -1.80
C ASP A 50 -2.79 -0.26 -1.16
N LEU A 51 -2.81 1.06 -0.91
CA LEU A 51 -1.75 1.77 -0.18
C LEU A 51 -1.64 1.32 1.27
N ASP A 52 -2.77 1.21 1.97
CA ASP A 52 -2.83 0.77 3.37
C ASP A 52 -2.23 -0.66 3.50
N GLU A 53 -2.46 -1.53 2.51
CA GLU A 53 -1.85 -2.86 2.46
C GLU A 53 -0.33 -2.83 2.30
N LEU A 54 0.22 -1.93 1.48
CA LEU A 54 1.67 -1.77 1.35
C LEU A 54 2.32 -1.31 2.66
N VAL A 55 1.64 -0.43 3.40
CA VAL A 55 2.08 0.01 4.72
C VAL A 55 2.04 -1.15 5.71
N ARG A 56 0.93 -1.90 5.75
CA ARG A 56 0.78 -3.08 6.61
C ARG A 56 1.87 -4.12 6.37
N ARG A 57 2.19 -4.42 5.09
CA ARG A 57 3.27 -5.34 4.72
C ARG A 57 4.63 -4.88 5.27
N LYS A 58 4.91 -3.57 5.27
CA LYS A 58 6.13 -3.03 5.87
C LYS A 58 6.13 -3.21 7.39
N GLU A 59 5.03 -2.89 8.05
CA GLU A 59 4.93 -3.05 9.52
C GLU A 59 5.12 -4.51 9.95
N GLU A 60 4.57 -5.46 9.20
CA GLU A 60 4.78 -6.89 9.44
C GLU A 60 6.25 -7.29 9.20
N HIS A 61 6.86 -6.80 8.13
CA HIS A 61 8.28 -7.02 7.86
C HIS A 61 9.18 -6.47 8.97
N ASP A 62 8.94 -5.25 9.44
CA ASP A 62 9.76 -4.61 10.47
C ASP A 62 9.62 -5.36 11.82
N LYS A 63 8.42 -5.85 12.16
CA LYS A 63 8.21 -6.73 13.33
C LYS A 63 8.98 -8.05 13.20
N LEU A 64 9.01 -8.66 12.02
CA LEU A 64 9.76 -9.90 11.80
C LEU A 64 11.27 -9.67 11.93
N LEU A 65 11.79 -8.55 11.42
CA LEU A 65 13.20 -8.20 11.60
C LEU A 65 13.59 -8.05 13.07
N GLN A 66 12.75 -7.40 13.88
CA GLN A 66 12.98 -7.30 15.33
C GLN A 66 13.08 -8.68 16.00
N VAL A 67 12.20 -9.61 15.64
CA VAL A 67 12.26 -10.98 16.17
C VAL A 67 13.54 -11.69 15.74
N VAL A 68 13.96 -11.55 14.48
CA VAL A 68 15.21 -12.14 13.97
C VAL A 68 16.42 -11.59 14.73
N GLU A 69 16.47 -10.28 14.98
CA GLU A 69 17.53 -9.64 15.76
C GLU A 69 17.58 -10.17 17.20
N MET A 70 16.44 -10.25 17.88
CA MET A 70 16.35 -10.81 19.24
C MET A 70 16.81 -12.27 19.32
N MET A 71 16.54 -13.08 18.29
CA MET A 71 16.97 -14.48 18.25
C MET A 71 18.49 -14.60 18.03
N LYS A 72 19.06 -13.75 17.14
CA LYS A 72 20.51 -13.69 16.92
C LYS A 72 21.27 -13.29 18.18
N GLU A 73 20.76 -12.32 18.94
CA GLU A 73 21.35 -11.92 20.24
C GLU A 73 21.39 -13.08 21.25
N ARG A 74 20.46 -14.03 21.14
CA ARG A 74 20.40 -15.23 21.99
C ARG A 74 21.25 -16.39 21.45
N GLY A 75 22.05 -16.16 20.41
CA GLY A 75 22.88 -17.18 19.77
C GLY A 75 22.09 -18.19 18.94
N VAL A 76 20.83 -17.89 18.58
CA VAL A 76 20.01 -18.73 17.71
C VAL A 76 20.27 -18.32 16.26
N ASP A 77 20.73 -19.27 15.44
CA ASP A 77 20.89 -19.06 14.00
C ASP A 77 19.52 -19.12 13.32
N VAL A 78 19.10 -18.01 12.71
CA VAL A 78 17.80 -17.86 12.07
C VAL A 78 18.00 -17.46 10.62
N ALA A 79 17.55 -18.33 9.71
CA ALA A 79 17.47 -18.05 8.28
C ALA A 79 16.05 -17.58 7.91
N VAL A 80 15.93 -16.41 7.29
CA VAL A 80 14.66 -15.91 6.76
C VAL A 80 14.42 -16.56 5.39
N ILE A 81 13.43 -17.46 5.30
CA ILE A 81 13.01 -18.07 4.04
C ILE A 81 11.90 -17.22 3.42
N LEU A 82 12.26 -16.34 2.47
CA LEU A 82 11.29 -15.61 1.65
C LEU A 82 10.71 -16.55 0.61
N ARG A 83 9.49 -17.05 0.84
CA ARG A 83 8.74 -17.78 -0.19
C ARG A 83 8.24 -16.76 -1.21
N LYS A 84 8.79 -16.75 -2.42
CA LYS A 84 8.17 -16.06 -3.55
C LYS A 84 6.82 -16.74 -3.79
N GLY A 85 5.72 -16.01 -3.61
CA GLY A 85 4.41 -16.46 -4.08
C GLY A 85 4.47 -16.58 -5.61
N ASP A 86 3.94 -17.68 -6.13
CA ASP A 86 3.84 -17.92 -7.58
C ASP A 86 3.14 -16.75 -8.27
N GLU A 87 3.70 -16.37 -9.43
CA GLU A 87 3.25 -15.29 -10.33
C GLU A 87 1.81 -15.45 -10.83
#